data_AF-A0A841Q8A8-F1
#
_entry.id   AF-A0A841Q8A8-F1
#
_cell.length_a   1.000
_cell.length_b   1.000
_cell.length_c   1.000
_cell.angle_alpha   90.00
_cell.angle_beta   90.00
_cell.angle_gamma   90.00
#
_symmetry.space_group_name_H-M   'P 1'
#
loop_
_entity.id
_entity.type
_entity.pdbx_description
1 polymer ?
#
loop_
_entity_poly.entity_id
_entity_poly.type
_entity_poly.pdbx_seq_one_letter_code
_entity_poly.pdbx_strand_id
1 'polypeptide(L)' 'MASTCNSNQLKQQIEQMRIKMIEIATVKGFTSDESIHISRELDKLLNMYQELEEKEQSKLIK' A
#
# COMPACT_ATOMS: atom_id res chain seq x y z
N MET A 1 14.38 1.64 19.25
CA MET A 1 13.86 2.47 18.13
C MET A 1 14.08 1.84 16.74
N ALA A 2 14.32 0.53 16.62
CA ALA A 2 14.69 -0.08 15.32
C ALA A 2 13.55 -0.82 14.60
N SER A 3 12.42 -1.12 15.27
CA SER A 3 11.37 -1.97 14.68
C SER A 3 10.33 -1.22 13.84
N THR A 4 10.14 0.09 14.02
CA THR A 4 9.04 0.85 13.38
C THR A 4 9.38 1.38 11.98
N CYS A 5 10.65 1.31 11.56
CA CYS A 5 11.13 1.96 10.33
C CYS A 5 10.54 1.35 9.05
N ASN A 6 10.44 0.02 8.98
CA ASN A 6 9.90 -0.69 7.81
C ASN A 6 8.40 -0.40 7.58
N SER A 7 7.60 -0.40 8.64
CA SER A 7 6.16 -0.12 8.56
C SER A 7 5.89 1.31 8.07
N ASN A 8 6.69 2.28 8.53
CA ASN A 8 6.57 3.68 8.10
C ASN A 8 6.94 3.90 6.62
N GLN A 9 8.01 3.25 6.14
CA GLN A 9 8.39 3.33 4.72
C GLN A 9 7.32 2.73 3.81
N LEU A 10 6.72 1.61 4.23
CA LEU A 10 5.64 0.96 3.48
C LEU A 10 4.37 1.82 3.45
N LYS A 11 4.01 2.45 4.58
CA LYS A 11 2.90 3.42 4.64
C LYS A 11 3.11 4.62 3.71
N GLN A 12 4.33 5.16 3.67
CA GLN A 12 4.65 6.26 2.76
C GLN A 12 4.51 5.85 1.30
N GLN A 13 4.93 4.64 0.94
CA GLN A 13 4.75 4.13 -0.43
C GLN A 13 3.27 3.92 -0.78
N ILE A 14 2.47 3.40 0.14
CA ILE A 14 1.02 3.25 -0.03
C ILE A 14 0.37 4.62 -0.27
N GLU A 15 0.74 5.63 0.50
CA GLU A 15 0.16 6.97 0.37
C GLU A 15 0.57 7.65 -0.95
N GLN A 16 1.83 7.55 -1.34
CA GLN A 16 2.29 8.04 -2.65
C GLN A 16 1.55 7.35 -3.79
N MET A 17 1.35 6.04 -3.70
CA MET A 17 0.63 5.27 -4.72
C MET A 17 -0.87 5.62 -4.76
N ARG A 18 -1.49 5.94 -3.62
CA ARG A 18 -2.86 6.46 -3.54
C ARG A 18 -3.00 7.79 -4.26
N ILE A 19 -2.10 8.74 -3.99
CA ILE A 19 -2.12 10.05 -4.64
C ILE A 19 -1.99 9.86 -6.16
N LYS A 20 -1.05 9.03 -6.60
CA LYS A 20 -0.83 8.73 -8.03
C LYS A 20 -2.04 8.06 -8.68
N MET A 21 -2.70 7.14 -7.99
CA MET A 21 -3.95 6.53 -8.46
C MET A 21 -5.05 7.58 -8.67
N ILE A 22 -5.22 8.48 -7.69
CA ILE A 22 -6.23 9.55 -7.76
C ILE A 22 -5.92 10.48 -8.91
N GLU A 23 -4.67 10.94 -9.06
CA GLU A 23 -4.25 11.80 -10.17
C GLU A 23 -4.56 11.16 -11.53
N ILE A 24 -4.19 9.89 -11.71
CA ILE A 24 -4.41 9.19 -12.97
C ILE A 24 -5.90 8.91 -13.21
N ALA A 25 -6.66 8.58 -12.16
CA ALA A 25 -8.10 8.43 -12.27
C ALA A 25 -8.81 9.76 -12.57
N THR A 26 -8.30 10.88 -12.05
CA THR A 26 -8.81 12.22 -12.37
C THR A 26 -8.54 12.59 -13.82
N VAL A 27 -7.37 12.22 -14.36
CA VAL A 27 -6.98 12.57 -15.75
C VAL A 27 -7.55 11.59 -16.78
N LYS A 28 -7.50 10.28 -16.51
CA LYS A 28 -7.82 9.21 -17.48
C LYS A 28 -9.10 8.45 -17.15
N GLY A 29 -9.68 8.66 -15.97
CA GLY A 29 -10.83 7.91 -15.47
C GLY A 29 -10.42 6.62 -14.75
N PHE A 30 -11.20 6.26 -13.71
CA PHE A 30 -10.96 5.08 -12.87
C PHE A 30 -10.98 3.75 -13.64
N THR A 31 -11.59 3.71 -14.82
CA THR A 31 -11.68 2.52 -15.69
C THR A 31 -10.58 2.45 -16.74
N SER A 32 -9.66 3.43 -16.77
CA SER A 32 -8.50 3.35 -17.65
C SER A 32 -7.59 2.20 -17.23
N ASP A 33 -6.97 1.53 -18.20
CA ASP A 33 -6.04 0.43 -17.92
C ASP A 33 -4.92 0.85 -16.96
N GLU A 34 -4.50 2.12 -17.02
CA GLU A 34 -3.48 2.68 -16.13
C GLU A 34 -3.99 2.87 -14.70
N SER A 35 -5.21 3.39 -14.50
CA SER A 35 -5.84 3.44 -13.17
C SER A 35 -6.06 2.05 -12.59
N ILE A 36 -6.49 1.08 -13.40
CA ILE A 36 -6.67 -0.31 -12.98
C ILE A 36 -5.33 -0.95 -12.61
N HIS A 37 -4.28 -0.70 -13.40
CA HIS A 37 -2.94 -1.20 -13.12
C HIS A 37 -2.43 -0.68 -11.78
N ILE A 38 -2.53 0.63 -11.53
CA ILE A 38 -2.07 1.26 -10.29
C ILE A 38 -2.93 0.84 -9.09
N SER A 39 -4.24 0.67 -9.25
CA SER A 39 -5.10 0.11 -8.20
C SER A 39 -4.62 -1.27 -7.77
N ARG A 40 -4.24 -2.13 -8.73
CA ARG A 40 -3.72 -3.47 -8.43
C ARG A 40 -2.35 -3.44 -7.75
N GLU A 41 -1.49 -2.49 -8.11
CA GLU A 41 -0.21 -2.30 -7.42
C GLU A 41 -0.41 -1.80 -5.98
N LEU A 42 -1.33 -0.85 -5.78
CA LEU A 42 -1.70 -0.36 -4.47
C LEU A 42 -2.28 -1.49 -3.59
N ASP A 43 -3.17 -2.32 -4.13
CA ASP A 43 -3.73 -3.47 -3.40
C ASP A 43 -2.64 -4.47 -2.97
N LYS A 44 -1.64 -4.73 -3.82
CA LYS A 44 -0.50 -5.58 -3.45
C LYS A 44 0.29 -4.99 -2.28
N LEU A 45 0.57 -3.69 -2.30
CA LEU A 45 1.27 -3.01 -1.21
C LEU A 45 0.47 -3.06 0.10
N LEU A 46 -0.86 -2.90 0.02
CA LEU A 46 -1.75 -3.02 1.17
C LEU A 46 -1.75 -4.45 1.74
N ASN A 47 -1.83 -5.47 0.88
CA ASN A 47 -1.76 -6.87 1.30
C ASN A 47 -0.42 -7.19 1.97
N MET A 48 0.70 -6.71 1.41
CA MET A 48 2.02 -6.88 2.02
C MET A 48 2.12 -6.20 3.40
N TYR A 49 1.53 -5.00 3.54
CA TYR A 49 1.46 -4.30 4.82
C TYR A 49 0.64 -5.08 5.85
N GLN A 50 -0.53 -5.56 5.45
CA GLN A 50 -1.41 -6.36 6.29
C GLN A 50 -0.72 -7.66 6.76
N GLU A 51 -0.05 -8.38 5.87
CA GLU A 51 0.70 -9.59 6.23
C GLU A 51 1.86 -9.31 7.21
N LEU A 52 2.52 -8.16 7.08
CA LEU A 52 3.59 -7.75 8.00
C LEU A 52 3.04 -7.45 9.39
N GLU A 53 1.93 -6.70 9.48
CA GLU A 53 1.25 -6.41 10.75
C GLU A 53 0.74 -7.70 11.40
N GLU A 54 0.15 -8.63 10.64
CA GLU A 54 -0.33 -9.92 11.16
C GLU A 54 0.81 -10.79 11.69
N LYS A 55 1.97 -10.79 11.02
CA LYS A 55 3.18 -11.48 11.48
C LYS A 55 3.74 -10.86 12.76
N GLU A 56 3.67 -9.53 12.90
CA GLU A 56 4.08 -8.84 14.13
C GLU A 56 3.13 -9.16 15.29
N GLN A 57 1.81 -9.16 15.06
CA GLN A 57 0.83 -9.52 16.08
C GLN A 57 0.92 -10.99 16.51
N SER A 58 1.16 -11.90 15.55
CA SER A 58 1.32 -13.33 15.84
C SER A 58 2.56 -13.64 16.69
N LYS A 59 3.59 -12.78 16.67
CA LYS A 59 4.77 -12.90 17.54
C LYS A 59 4.51 -12.46 18.97
N LEU A 60 3.45 -11.69 19.24
CA LEU A 60 3.14 -11.20 20.57
C LEU A 60 2.36 -12.22 21.44
N ILE A 61 1.85 -13.30 20.84
CA ILE A 61 0.97 -14.30 21.50
C ILE A 61 1.73 -15.63 21.80
N LYS A 62 3.05 -15.70 21.60
CA LYS A 62 3.88 -16.87 21.97
C LYS A 62 4.88 -16.50 23.04
#